data_AF-A0A329SP79-F1
#
_entry.id   AF-A0A329SP79-F1
#
_cell.length_a   1.000
_cell.length_b   1.000
_cell.length_c   1.000
_cell.angle_alpha   90.00
_cell.angle_beta   90.00
_cell.angle_gamma   90.00
#
_symmetry.space_group_name_H-M   'P 1'
#
loop_
_entity.id
_entity.type
_entity.pdbx_description
1 polymer ?
#
loop_
_entity_poly.entity_id
_entity_poly.type
_entity_poly.pdbx_seq_one_letter_code
_entity_poly.pdbx_strand_id
1 'polypeptide(L)'
;MQILRCIGSNGDNHRKRGTEYHEHEAAIFLRRREALAQAQERMHDVCHRNHVEQQFDVGDRVYLSTQHLDPKHTGLPSSTKFGPKWIGPYTVVRKVHNHAYEQNIQAGNKLHPVFNTGSLKPCKDPTRLSRPPDVILADDSVGQLVQRLLGKRKHKRRTQYLVEWVGEERPTWVPVEDLGQVPD
;
A
#
# COMPACT_ATOMS: atom_id res chain seq x y z
N MET A 1 81.16 37.14 -39.91
CA MET A 1 79.73 36.92 -40.19
C MET A 1 79.19 35.94 -39.16
N GLN A 2 78.26 36.36 -38.30
CA GLN A 2 77.64 35.50 -37.29
C GLN A 2 76.38 34.84 -37.87
N ILE A 3 76.31 33.51 -37.82
CA ILE A 3 75.11 32.75 -38.16
C ILE A 3 74.41 32.40 -36.85
N LEU A 4 73.28 33.07 -36.56
CA LEU A 4 72.38 32.70 -35.47
C LEU A 4 71.50 31.53 -35.94
N ARG A 5 71.45 30.46 -35.14
CA ARG A 5 70.60 29.29 -35.38
C ARG A 5 69.29 29.47 -34.59
N CYS A 6 68.17 29.67 -35.29
CA CYS A 6 66.84 29.67 -34.66
C CYS A 6 66.49 28.24 -34.22
N ILE A 7 66.39 28.01 -32.91
CA ILE A 7 65.85 26.77 -32.34
C ILE A 7 64.37 27.04 -32.06
N GLY A 8 63.51 26.67 -33.02
CA GLY A 8 62.05 26.80 -32.90
C GLY A 8 61.42 25.60 -32.18
N SER A 9 60.77 25.88 -31.05
CA SER A 9 60.05 24.97 -30.15
C SER A 9 58.82 24.28 -30.78
N ASN A 10 59.01 23.14 -31.44
CA ASN A 10 57.87 22.32 -31.93
C ASN A 10 57.43 21.22 -30.94
N GLY A 11 58.27 20.82 -29.98
CA GLY A 11 57.98 19.73 -29.03
C GLY A 11 57.03 20.10 -27.89
N ASP A 12 57.07 21.34 -27.42
CA ASP A 12 56.28 21.78 -26.26
C ASP A 12 54.77 21.91 -26.56
N ASN A 13 54.41 22.18 -27.81
CA ASN A 13 53.03 22.43 -28.19
C ASN A 13 52.19 21.13 -28.24
N HIS A 14 52.81 19.98 -28.50
CA HIS A 14 52.13 18.68 -28.43
C HIS A 14 51.91 18.22 -26.98
N ARG A 15 52.88 18.49 -26.09
CA ARG A 15 52.78 18.13 -24.67
C ARG A 15 51.71 18.94 -23.95
N LYS A 16 51.61 20.25 -24.24
CA LYS A 16 50.56 21.15 -23.71
C LYS A 16 49.15 20.75 -24.17
N ARG A 17 48.98 20.37 -25.44
CA ARG A 17 47.69 19.87 -25.95
C ARG A 17 47.27 18.55 -25.32
N GLY A 18 48.22 17.68 -25.00
CA GLY A 18 47.96 16.43 -24.27
C GLY A 18 47.48 16.67 -22.84
N THR A 19 48.16 17.55 -22.10
CA THR A 19 47.74 17.91 -20.73
C THR A 19 46.39 18.60 -20.71
N GLU A 20 46.14 19.52 -21.64
CA GLU A 20 44.85 20.20 -21.80
C GLU A 20 43.70 19.21 -22.10
N TYR A 21 43.94 18.21 -22.96
CA TYR A 21 42.95 17.16 -23.21
C TYR A 21 42.65 16.32 -21.95
N HIS A 22 43.68 15.93 -21.19
CA HIS A 22 43.48 15.18 -19.95
C HIS A 22 42.75 15.99 -18.87
N GLU A 23 43.07 17.27 -18.74
CA GLU A 23 42.38 18.20 -17.83
C GLU A 23 40.91 18.39 -18.23
N HIS A 24 40.64 18.55 -19.53
CA HIS A 24 39.28 18.65 -20.06
C HIS A 24 38.46 17.38 -19.83
N GLU A 25 39.01 16.19 -20.13
CA GLU A 25 38.35 14.92 -19.85
C GLU A 25 38.12 14.73 -18.34
N ALA A 26 39.10 15.07 -17.50
CA ALA A 26 38.95 15.02 -16.04
C ALA A 26 37.81 15.94 -15.56
N ALA A 27 37.71 17.15 -16.11
CA ALA A 27 36.62 18.07 -15.82
C ALA A 27 35.25 17.51 -16.27
N ILE A 28 35.17 16.88 -17.45
CA ILE A 28 33.95 16.21 -17.92
C ILE A 28 33.57 15.06 -17.00
N PHE A 29 34.52 14.22 -16.61
CA PHE A 29 34.26 13.10 -15.70
C PHE A 29 33.78 13.58 -14.33
N LEU A 30 34.41 14.61 -13.77
CA LEU A 30 33.99 15.20 -12.52
C LEU A 30 32.54 15.70 -12.60
N ARG A 31 32.22 16.48 -13.63
CA ARG A 31 30.85 16.99 -13.87
C ARG A 31 29.83 15.87 -14.01
N ARG A 32 30.16 14.78 -14.70
CA ARG A 32 29.26 13.61 -14.83
C ARG A 32 29.03 12.93 -13.48
N ARG A 33 30.08 12.77 -12.67
CA ARG A 33 29.96 12.18 -11.32
C ARG A 33 29.09 13.03 -10.42
N GLU A 34 29.28 14.35 -10.44
CA GLU A 34 28.43 15.30 -9.69
C GLU A 34 26.97 15.24 -10.15
N ALA A 35 26.72 15.21 -11.46
CA ALA A 35 25.37 15.10 -11.99
C ALA A 35 24.68 13.78 -11.60
N LEU A 36 25.43 12.66 -11.58
CA LEU A 36 24.93 11.37 -11.10
C LEU A 36 24.64 11.41 -9.60
N ALA A 37 25.53 11.97 -8.79
CA ALA A 37 25.32 12.12 -7.35
C ALA A 37 24.07 12.98 -7.06
N GLN A 38 23.92 14.12 -7.73
CA GLN A 38 22.73 14.97 -7.62
C GLN A 38 21.45 14.27 -8.10
N ALA A 39 21.53 13.41 -9.11
CA ALA A 39 20.39 12.62 -9.56
C ALA A 39 19.99 11.56 -8.52
N GLN A 40 20.98 10.90 -7.89
CA GLN A 40 20.76 9.92 -6.83
C GLN A 40 20.15 10.57 -5.58
N GLU A 41 20.67 11.72 -5.16
CA GLU A 41 20.16 12.50 -4.03
C GLU A 41 18.70 12.92 -4.27
N ARG A 42 18.39 13.47 -5.45
CA ARG A 42 17.01 13.80 -5.83
C ARG A 42 16.08 12.60 -5.80
N MET A 43 16.53 11.43 -6.29
CA MET A 43 15.73 10.21 -6.26
C MET A 43 15.47 9.74 -4.82
N HIS A 44 16.51 9.78 -3.98
CA HIS A 44 16.41 9.46 -2.56
C HIS A 44 15.39 10.37 -1.86
N ASP A 45 15.50 11.68 -2.05
CA ASP A 45 14.61 12.65 -1.41
C ASP A 45 13.15 12.48 -1.83
N VAL A 46 12.90 12.22 -3.12
CA VAL A 46 11.54 11.98 -3.63
C VAL A 46 10.95 10.70 -3.06
N CYS A 47 11.76 9.63 -2.97
CA CYS A 47 11.34 8.37 -2.38
C CYS A 47 11.04 8.53 -0.89
N HIS A 48 11.97 9.12 -0.13
CA HIS A 48 11.88 9.27 1.31
C HIS A 48 10.74 10.20 1.74
N ARG A 49 10.49 11.29 1.00
CA ARG A 49 9.44 12.28 1.32
C ARG A 49 8.05 11.67 1.47
N ASN A 50 7.71 10.66 0.66
CA ASN A 50 6.42 9.98 0.69
C ASN A 50 6.49 8.58 1.33
N HIS A 51 7.66 8.18 1.84
CA HIS A 51 7.83 6.89 2.46
C HIS A 51 7.35 6.95 3.90
N VAL A 52 6.28 6.22 4.19
CA VAL A 52 5.84 5.96 5.56
C VAL A 52 6.46 4.64 5.99
N GLU A 53 7.32 4.67 7.01
CA GLU A 53 7.82 3.46 7.61
C GLU A 53 6.68 2.71 8.28
N GLN A 54 6.43 1.50 7.80
CA GLN A 54 5.44 0.62 8.39
C GLN A 54 6.11 -0.64 8.91
N GLN A 55 5.76 -0.97 10.15
CA GLN A 55 6.25 -2.16 10.85
C GLN A 55 5.05 -3.05 11.17
N PHE A 56 5.29 -4.35 11.14
CA PHE A 56 4.30 -5.38 11.41
C PHE A 56 4.91 -6.41 12.36
N ASP A 57 4.11 -6.90 13.28
CA ASP A 57 4.49 -7.96 14.19
C ASP A 57 4.01 -9.33 13.69
N VAL A 58 4.62 -10.39 14.22
CA VAL A 58 4.19 -11.75 13.93
C VAL A 58 2.78 -11.96 14.46
N GLY A 59 1.89 -12.44 13.59
CA GLY A 59 0.46 -12.59 13.91
C GLY A 59 -0.42 -11.45 13.38
N ASP A 60 0.15 -10.33 12.94
CA ASP A 60 -0.63 -9.25 12.35
C ASP A 60 -1.31 -9.70 11.06
N ARG A 61 -2.53 -9.19 10.85
CA ARG A 61 -3.28 -9.40 9.61
C ARG A 61 -3.00 -8.26 8.65
N VAL A 62 -2.57 -8.60 7.44
CA VAL A 62 -2.20 -7.66 6.39
C VAL A 62 -2.88 -8.01 5.08
N TYR A 63 -3.24 -6.97 4.33
CA TYR A 63 -3.65 -7.07 2.94
C TYR A 63 -2.43 -6.96 2.03
N LEU A 64 -2.44 -7.72 0.94
CA LEU A 64 -1.39 -7.68 -0.09
C LEU A 64 -1.89 -6.93 -1.34
N SER A 65 -1.07 -6.05 -1.88
CA SER A 65 -1.36 -5.27 -3.09
C SER A 65 -1.27 -6.13 -4.35
N THR A 66 -2.22 -5.99 -5.26
CA THR A 66 -2.24 -6.68 -6.56
C THR A 66 -1.57 -5.90 -7.69
N GLN A 67 -1.10 -4.67 -7.44
CA GLN A 67 -0.61 -3.76 -8.49
C GLN A 67 0.54 -4.32 -9.34
N HIS A 68 1.42 -5.12 -8.72
CA HIS A 68 2.59 -5.73 -9.38
C HIS A 68 2.54 -7.26 -9.39
N LEU A 69 1.36 -7.85 -9.22
CA LEU A 69 1.17 -9.30 -9.23
C LEU A 69 0.56 -9.74 -10.56
N ASP A 70 1.00 -10.89 -11.08
CA ASP A 70 0.36 -11.52 -12.23
C ASP A 70 -1.00 -12.10 -11.79
N PRO A 71 -2.14 -11.66 -12.38
CA PRO A 71 -3.48 -12.17 -12.05
C PRO A 71 -3.60 -13.70 -12.08
N LYS A 72 -2.81 -14.38 -12.93
CA LYS A 72 -2.80 -15.85 -13.05
C LYS A 72 -2.34 -16.55 -11.77
N HIS A 73 -1.54 -15.88 -10.95
CA HIS A 73 -0.99 -16.45 -9.71
C HIS A 73 -1.80 -16.06 -8.47
N THR A 74 -2.70 -15.09 -8.61
CA THR A 74 -3.49 -14.51 -7.52
C THR A 74 -4.81 -15.24 -7.25
N GLY A 75 -5.21 -16.16 -8.14
CA GLY A 75 -6.53 -16.83 -8.07
C GLY A 75 -7.70 -15.89 -8.39
N LEU A 76 -7.42 -14.70 -8.92
CA LEU A 76 -8.41 -13.68 -9.29
C LEU A 76 -8.76 -13.77 -10.79
N PRO A 77 -9.89 -13.19 -11.21
CA PRO A 77 -10.18 -12.99 -12.62
C PRO A 77 -9.03 -12.28 -13.34
N SER A 78 -8.78 -12.64 -14.59
CA SER A 78 -7.65 -12.11 -15.39
C SER A 78 -7.71 -10.60 -15.65
N SER A 79 -8.79 -9.91 -15.28
CA SER A 79 -8.97 -8.49 -15.52
C SER A 79 -8.36 -7.66 -14.40
N THR A 80 -7.20 -7.05 -14.65
CA THR A 80 -6.50 -6.16 -13.71
C THR A 80 -7.27 -4.85 -13.44
N LYS A 81 -8.08 -4.38 -14.40
CA LYS A 81 -8.78 -3.09 -14.31
C LYS A 81 -9.99 -3.12 -13.36
N PHE A 82 -10.65 -4.27 -13.25
CA PHE A 82 -11.81 -4.50 -12.39
C PHE A 82 -11.54 -5.46 -11.23
N GLY A 83 -10.30 -5.95 -11.10
CA GLY A 83 -9.89 -6.80 -10.00
C GLY A 83 -9.73 -6.03 -8.69
N PRO A 84 -9.82 -6.72 -7.54
CA PRO A 84 -9.55 -6.09 -6.25
C PRO A 84 -8.10 -5.62 -6.17
N LYS A 85 -7.90 -4.38 -5.72
CA LYS A 85 -6.57 -3.79 -5.50
C LYS A 85 -5.79 -4.44 -4.35
N TRP A 86 -6.53 -5.01 -3.39
CA TRP A 86 -6.01 -5.63 -2.18
C TRP A 86 -6.62 -7.02 -2.03
N ILE A 87 -5.78 -8.01 -1.77
CA ILE A 87 -6.19 -9.41 -1.58
C ILE A 87 -5.88 -9.88 -0.19
N GLY A 88 -6.81 -10.71 0.32
CA GLY A 88 -6.68 -11.50 1.53
C GLY A 88 -6.39 -10.70 2.81
N PRO A 89 -6.96 -11.07 3.95
CA PRO A 89 -6.23 -10.87 5.19
C PRO A 89 -5.25 -12.05 5.34
N TYR A 90 -3.98 -11.83 5.03
CA TYR A 90 -2.92 -12.80 5.30
C TYR A 90 -2.27 -12.50 6.65
N THR A 91 -1.85 -13.56 7.35
CA THR A 91 -1.15 -13.41 8.63
C THR A 91 0.34 -13.32 8.41
N VAL A 92 1.01 -12.38 9.06
CA VAL A 92 2.47 -12.28 9.08
C VAL A 92 3.03 -13.45 9.90
N VAL A 93 3.86 -14.27 9.26
CA VAL A 93 4.50 -15.46 9.87
C VAL A 93 5.81 -15.08 10.52
N ARG A 94 6.64 -14.28 9.84
CA ARG A 94 7.91 -13.79 10.37
C ARG A 94 8.42 -12.58 9.59
N LYS A 95 9.34 -11.84 10.21
CA LYS A 95 10.13 -10.80 9.55
C LYS A 95 11.38 -11.42 8.93
N VAL A 96 11.52 -11.32 7.61
CA VAL A 96 12.69 -11.83 6.87
C VAL A 96 13.78 -10.77 6.79
N HIS A 97 13.39 -9.51 6.62
CA HIS A 97 14.27 -8.34 6.55
C HIS A 97 13.58 -7.10 7.10
N ASN A 98 14.31 -5.99 7.25
CA ASN A 98 13.77 -4.74 7.80
C ASN A 98 12.45 -4.29 7.16
N HIS A 99 12.34 -4.45 5.83
CA HIS A 99 11.14 -4.10 5.05
C HIS A 99 10.53 -5.30 4.33
N ALA A 100 10.82 -6.54 4.73
CA ALA A 100 10.32 -7.74 4.05
C ALA A 100 9.77 -8.74 5.07
N TYR A 101 8.50 -9.09 4.90
CA TYR A 101 7.77 -9.97 5.80
C TYR A 101 7.31 -11.20 5.03
N GLU A 102 7.30 -12.34 5.70
CA GLU A 102 6.70 -13.56 5.19
C GLU A 102 5.23 -13.64 5.63
N GLN A 103 4.32 -13.89 4.69
CA GLN A 103 2.90 -14.05 4.94
C GLN A 103 2.45 -15.48 4.69
N ASN A 104 1.44 -15.91 5.43
CA ASN A 104 0.77 -17.19 5.21
C ASN A 104 -0.17 -17.08 4.00
N ILE A 105 0.40 -17.22 2.80
CA ILE A 105 -0.37 -17.26 1.56
C ILE A 105 -1.00 -18.64 1.41
N GLN A 106 -2.33 -18.68 1.23
CA GLN A 106 -3.04 -19.93 1.00
C GLN A 106 -2.53 -20.64 -0.25
N ALA A 107 -2.46 -21.97 -0.20
CA ALA A 107 -1.87 -22.83 -1.25
C ALA A 107 -2.51 -22.70 -2.65
N GLY A 108 -3.67 -22.06 -2.78
CA GLY A 108 -4.30 -21.76 -4.08
C GLY A 108 -3.54 -20.70 -4.89
N ASN A 109 -2.77 -19.83 -4.23
CA ASN A 109 -2.04 -18.75 -4.88
C ASN A 109 -0.59 -19.17 -5.11
N LYS A 110 -0.12 -19.10 -6.37
CA LYS A 110 1.27 -19.44 -6.74
C LYS A 110 2.21 -18.24 -6.53
N LEU A 111 2.01 -17.51 -5.44
CA LEU A 111 2.78 -16.32 -5.10
C LEU A 111 3.91 -16.67 -4.13
N HIS A 112 5.04 -15.97 -4.24
CA HIS A 112 6.10 -16.08 -3.25
C HIS A 112 5.60 -15.53 -1.90
N PRO A 113 5.79 -16.24 -0.77
CA PRO A 113 5.29 -15.80 0.54
C PRO A 113 5.97 -14.57 1.14
N VAL A 114 7.00 -13.98 0.51
CA VAL A 114 7.74 -12.84 1.07
C VAL A 114 7.46 -11.58 0.28
N PHE A 115 6.94 -10.55 0.96
CA PHE A 115 6.61 -9.26 0.37
C PHE A 115 7.20 -8.07 1.14
N ASN A 116 7.48 -7.00 0.42
CA ASN A 116 7.97 -5.75 1.00
C ASN A 116 6.81 -5.01 1.71
N THR A 117 7.11 -4.33 2.83
CA THR A 117 6.21 -3.41 3.54
C THR A 117 5.37 -2.53 2.61
N GLY A 118 5.94 -1.95 1.54
CA GLY A 118 5.20 -1.07 0.63
C GLY A 118 4.09 -1.76 -0.18
N SER A 119 4.11 -3.08 -0.26
CA SER A 119 3.05 -3.89 -0.88
C SER A 119 2.04 -4.43 0.13
N LEU A 120 2.24 -4.14 1.41
CA LEU A 120 1.39 -4.59 2.51
C LEU A 120 0.58 -3.41 3.04
N LYS A 121 -0.63 -3.71 3.53
CA LYS A 121 -1.50 -2.74 4.19
C LYS A 121 -2.04 -3.38 5.47
N PRO A 122 -2.09 -2.64 6.61
CA PRO A 122 -2.58 -3.23 7.85
C PRO A 122 -4.09 -3.46 7.74
N CYS A 123 -4.56 -4.63 8.16
CA CYS A 123 -5.98 -4.95 8.22
C CYS A 123 -6.59 -4.33 9.49
N LYS A 124 -6.99 -3.06 9.41
CA LYS A 124 -7.75 -2.39 10.48
C LYS A 124 -9.22 -2.82 10.39
N ASP A 125 -9.66 -3.60 11.37
CA ASP A 125 -11.02 -4.11 11.58
C ASP A 125 -11.60 -5.00 10.46
N PRO A 126 -11.70 -6.33 10.65
CA PRO A 126 -12.54 -7.16 9.79
C PRO A 126 -14.03 -6.76 9.87
N THR A 127 -14.41 -6.08 10.95
CA THR A 127 -15.79 -5.67 11.27
C THR A 127 -16.29 -4.51 10.43
N ARG A 128 -15.43 -3.75 9.72
CA ARG A 128 -15.90 -2.64 8.85
C ARG A 128 -16.70 -3.10 7.64
N LEU A 129 -16.51 -4.35 7.19
CA LEU A 129 -17.37 -4.95 6.16
C LEU A 129 -18.62 -5.60 6.77
N SER A 130 -18.65 -5.78 8.10
CA SER A 130 -19.74 -6.40 8.85
C SER A 130 -20.70 -5.38 9.46
N ARG A 131 -20.23 -4.16 9.73
CA ARG A 131 -21.08 -3.07 10.19
C ARG A 131 -21.81 -2.52 8.97
N PRO A 132 -23.12 -2.74 8.85
CA PRO A 132 -23.90 -2.14 7.79
C PRO A 132 -23.76 -0.62 7.89
N PRO A 133 -23.84 0.11 6.76
CA PRO A 133 -23.92 1.57 6.81
C PRO A 133 -25.09 1.98 7.70
N ASP A 134 -24.89 3.03 8.48
CA ASP A 134 -25.94 3.64 9.29
C ASP A 134 -27.10 4.05 8.35
N VAL A 135 -28.32 3.57 8.62
CA VAL A 135 -29.49 3.88 7.79
C VAL A 135 -30.02 5.23 8.24
N ILE A 136 -30.03 6.22 7.35
CA ILE A 136 -30.65 7.52 7.65
C ILE A 136 -32.13 7.39 7.32
N LEU A 137 -32.98 7.55 8.33
CA LEU A 137 -34.44 7.54 8.19
C LEU A 137 -34.93 8.89 7.64
N ALA A 138 -36.17 8.94 7.15
CA ALA A 138 -36.75 10.14 6.53
C ALA A 138 -36.91 11.33 7.49
N ASP A 139 -36.72 11.11 8.79
CA ASP A 139 -36.74 12.10 9.87
C ASP A 139 -35.32 12.55 10.29
N ASP A 140 -34.29 12.27 9.48
CA ASP A 140 -32.86 12.52 9.74
C ASP A 140 -32.30 11.78 10.96
N SER A 141 -33.01 10.78 11.49
CA SER A 141 -32.50 9.94 12.57
C SER A 141 -31.68 8.75 12.04
N VAL A 142 -30.69 8.32 12.82
CA VAL A 142 -29.87 7.14 12.51
C VAL A 142 -30.61 5.88 12.94
N GLY A 143 -31.17 5.17 11.97
CA GLY A 143 -31.78 3.86 12.13
C GLY A 143 -30.77 2.70 12.02
N GLN A 144 -31.07 1.60 12.70
CA GLN A 144 -30.28 0.36 12.67
C GLN A 144 -31.07 -0.74 11.96
N LEU A 145 -30.40 -1.50 11.08
CA LEU A 145 -31.06 -2.57 10.32
C LEU A 145 -31.32 -3.80 11.19
N VAL A 146 -32.54 -4.34 11.05
CA VAL A 146 -32.93 -5.62 11.64
C VAL A 146 -32.44 -6.75 10.73
N GLN A 147 -31.62 -7.65 11.26
CA GLN A 147 -31.17 -8.85 10.56
C GLN A 147 -32.27 -9.91 10.55
N ARG A 148 -32.87 -10.17 11.72
CA ARG A 148 -33.91 -11.20 11.89
C ARG A 148 -34.72 -10.97 13.15
N LEU A 149 -35.98 -11.39 13.13
CA LEU A 149 -36.81 -11.49 14.33
C LEU A 149 -36.70 -12.92 14.88
N LEU A 150 -36.12 -13.06 16.08
CA LEU A 150 -35.87 -14.34 16.73
C LEU A 150 -37.09 -14.85 17.52
N GLY A 151 -37.96 -13.94 17.96
CA GLY A 151 -39.08 -14.34 18.82
C GLY A 151 -40.05 -13.21 19.12
N LYS A 152 -41.19 -13.59 19.68
CA LYS A 152 -42.28 -12.69 20.08
C LYS A 152 -42.67 -12.99 21.52
N ARG A 153 -42.81 -11.95 22.34
CA ARG A 153 -43.37 -12.06 23.69
C ARG A 153 -44.41 -10.98 23.94
N LYS A 154 -45.29 -11.22 24.91
CA LYS A 154 -46.23 -10.22 25.40
C LYS A 154 -45.85 -9.83 26.82
N HIS A 155 -45.46 -8.58 27.03
CA HIS A 155 -45.04 -8.07 28.33
C HIS A 155 -45.83 -6.79 28.66
N LYS A 156 -46.47 -6.74 29.83
CA LYS A 156 -47.31 -5.60 30.27
C LYS A 156 -48.31 -5.14 29.20
N ARG A 157 -49.06 -6.07 28.62
CA ARG A 157 -50.02 -5.86 27.51
C ARG A 157 -49.42 -5.37 26.17
N ARG A 158 -48.12 -5.10 26.08
CA ARG A 158 -47.44 -4.75 24.82
C ARG A 158 -46.78 -5.97 24.18
N THR A 159 -46.79 -6.01 22.86
CA THR A 159 -46.06 -7.01 22.09
C THR A 159 -44.63 -6.53 21.90
N GLN A 160 -43.66 -7.40 22.16
CA GLN A 160 -42.25 -7.15 21.92
C GLN A 160 -41.70 -8.24 21.02
N TYR A 161 -40.78 -7.85 20.13
CA TYR A 161 -40.02 -8.78 19.31
C TYR A 161 -38.58 -8.82 19.79
N LEU A 162 -37.99 -10.01 19.73
CA LEU A 162 -36.56 -10.20 19.93
C LEU A 162 -35.87 -9.95 18.59
N VAL A 163 -35.14 -8.85 18.51
CA VAL A 163 -34.52 -8.36 17.29
C VAL A 163 -33.04 -8.73 17.32
N GLU A 164 -32.61 -9.47 16.29
CA GLU A 164 -31.20 -9.66 15.93
C GLU A 164 -30.83 -8.48 15.02
N TRP A 165 -29.91 -7.64 15.47
CA TRP A 165 -29.46 -6.46 14.71
C TRP A 165 -28.32 -6.82 13.78
N VAL A 166 -28.26 -6.17 12.61
CA VAL A 166 -27.14 -6.37 11.69
C VAL A 166 -25.88 -5.74 12.30
N GLY A 167 -24.90 -6.57 12.67
CA GLY A 167 -23.61 -6.13 13.19
C GLY A 167 -23.48 -6.08 14.73
N GLU A 168 -24.53 -6.47 15.47
CA GLU A 168 -24.42 -6.67 16.93
C GLU A 168 -24.59 -8.14 17.32
N GLU A 169 -23.85 -8.57 18.35
CA GLU A 169 -23.89 -9.96 18.83
C GLU A 169 -25.08 -10.25 19.76
N ARG A 170 -25.66 -9.21 20.38
CA ARG A 170 -26.67 -9.38 21.43
C ARG A 170 -28.07 -9.00 20.91
N PRO A 171 -29.01 -9.95 20.85
CA PRO A 171 -30.37 -9.63 20.46
C PRO A 171 -31.10 -8.88 21.59
N THR A 172 -31.89 -7.88 21.21
CA THR A 172 -32.58 -7.00 22.17
C THR A 172 -34.10 -7.07 21.98
N TRP A 173 -34.87 -6.94 23.07
CA TRP A 173 -36.32 -6.91 23.03
C TRP A 173 -36.84 -5.49 22.73
N VAL A 174 -37.45 -5.32 21.56
CA VAL A 174 -37.95 -4.02 21.07
C VAL A 174 -39.48 -4.06 20.95
N PRO A 175 -40.22 -3.04 21.41
CA PRO A 175 -41.66 -2.96 21.19
C PRO A 175 -41.98 -2.77 19.69
N VAL A 176 -43.17 -3.20 19.27
CA VAL A 176 -43.61 -3.07 17.87
C VAL A 176 -43.67 -1.61 17.40
N GLU A 177 -43.92 -0.70 18.33
CA GLU A 177 -44.02 0.75 18.11
C GLU A 177 -42.73 1.35 17.51
N ASP A 178 -41.57 0.77 17.84
CA ASP A 178 -40.25 1.27 17.42
C ASP A 178 -39.74 0.59 16.13
N LEU A 179 -40.52 -0.33 15.55
CA LEU A 179 -40.17 -1.07 14.33
C LEU A 179 -40.90 -0.48 13.12
N GLY A 180 -40.22 0.35 12.35
CA GLY A 180 -40.69 0.85 11.05
C GLY A 180 -40.27 -0.05 9.89
N GLN A 181 -41.14 -0.23 8.90
CA GLN A 181 -40.73 -0.79 7.61
C GLN A 181 -40.07 0.30 6.77
N VAL A 182 -38.87 0.03 6.25
CA VAL A 182 -38.27 0.85 5.20
C VAL A 182 -38.96 0.47 3.89
N PRO A 183 -39.64 1.39 3.19
CA PRO A 183 -40.19 1.11 1.87
C PRO A 183 -39.05 0.80 0.88
N ASP A 184 -39.27 -0.19 0.02
CA ASP A 184 -38.34 -0.59 -1.06
C ASP A 184 -38.09 0.54 -2.08
#